data_AF-A0A8J9TBU4-F1
#
_entry.id   AF-A0A8J9TBU4-F1
#
_cell.length_a   1.000
_cell.length_b   1.000
_cell.length_c   1.000
_cell.angle_alpha   90.00
_cell.angle_beta   90.00
_cell.angle_gamma   90.00
#
_symmetry.space_group_name_H-M   'P 1'
#
loop_
_entity.id
_entity.type
_entity.pdbx_description
1 polymer ?
#
loop_
_entity_poly.entity_id
_entity_poly.type
_entity_poly.pdbx_seq_one_letter_code
_entity_poly.pdbx_strand_id
1 'polypeptide(L)'
;SKYLDGYTIDMFCSSTSSETDRDALVSELLDNSLPGSLLAERHGRFLRFDVPKLPSLGLGHTFRRLQALKGSCSFPLENYSISQCSLEQVFIKLTKQNNFVD
;
A
#
# COMPACT_ATOMS: atom_id res chain seq x y z
N SER A 1 -2.82 -16.26 -14.68
CA SER A 1 -3.81 -15.54 -13.85
C SER A 1 -3.51 -14.07 -13.85
N LYS A 2 -4.34 -13.25 -14.51
CA LYS A 2 -3.97 -11.90 -14.95
C LYS A 2 -4.47 -10.76 -14.03
N TYR A 3 -5.02 -11.06 -12.83
CA TYR A 3 -5.78 -10.03 -12.11
C TYR A 3 -5.56 -9.85 -10.61
N LEU A 4 -4.79 -10.66 -9.87
CA LEU A 4 -4.57 -10.43 -8.42
C LEU A 4 -3.21 -10.94 -7.93
N ASP A 5 -2.12 -10.43 -8.48
CA ASP A 5 -0.78 -10.79 -8.01
C ASP A 5 -0.10 -9.56 -7.40
N GLY A 6 -0.52 -9.17 -6.19
CA GLY A 6 -0.06 -7.97 -5.48
C GLY A 6 -0.68 -7.87 -4.08
N TYR A 7 -0.39 -6.78 -3.37
CA TYR A 7 -0.98 -6.49 -2.07
C TYR A 7 -1.18 -4.98 -1.90
N THR A 8 -2.07 -4.60 -1.00
CA THR A 8 -2.28 -3.19 -0.65
C THR A 8 -1.56 -2.88 0.66
N ILE A 9 -1.06 -1.66 0.77
CA ILE A 9 -0.52 -1.15 2.03
C ILE A 9 -1.30 0.10 2.42
N ASP A 10 -1.94 0.01 3.58
CA ASP A 10 -2.61 1.11 4.23
C ASP A 10 -1.67 1.73 5.26
N MET A 11 -1.51 3.05 5.24
CA MET A 11 -0.62 3.78 6.13
C MET A 11 -1.33 4.95 6.79
N PHE A 12 -0.93 5.23 8.02
CA PHE A 12 -1.40 6.35 8.81
C PHE A 12 -0.21 7.21 9.22
N CYS A 13 -0.26 8.48 8.83
CA CYS A 13 0.75 9.47 9.19
C CYS A 13 0.47 10.09 10.57
N SER A 14 1.53 10.54 11.24
CA SER A 14 1.43 11.26 12.51
C SER A 14 0.49 12.45 12.43
N SER A 15 -0.29 12.69 13.48
CA SER A 15 -1.21 13.84 13.58
C SER A 15 -0.51 15.18 13.56
N THR A 16 0.80 15.21 13.84
CA THR A 16 1.62 16.42 13.83
C THR A 16 2.39 16.63 12.53
N SER A 17 2.24 15.74 11.55
CA SER A 17 2.96 15.82 10.28
C SER A 17 2.35 16.84 9.33
N SER A 18 3.20 17.60 8.65
CA SER A 18 2.78 18.53 7.60
C SER A 18 2.52 17.80 6.28
N GLU A 19 1.81 18.43 5.35
CA GLU A 19 1.61 17.84 4.00
C GLU A 19 2.95 17.61 3.27
N THR A 20 3.94 18.48 3.48
CA THR A 20 5.28 18.33 2.91
C THR A 20 6.00 17.08 3.43
N ASP A 21 5.90 16.79 4.74
CA ASP A 21 6.51 15.58 5.32
C ASP A 21 5.91 14.30 4.72
N ARG A 22 4.64 14.38 4.34
CA ARG A 22 3.89 13.27 3.78
C ARG A 22 4.18 13.11 2.30
N ASP A 23 4.37 14.19 1.57
CA ASP A 23 4.88 14.15 0.20
C ASP A 23 6.28 13.55 0.15
N ALA A 24 7.14 13.88 1.13
CA ALA A 24 8.46 13.28 1.27
C ALA A 24 8.36 11.76 1.55
N LEU A 25 7.46 11.34 2.44
CA LEU A 25 7.21 9.91 2.70
C LEU A 25 6.69 9.18 1.45
N VAL A 26 5.73 9.78 0.73
CA VAL A 26 5.21 9.20 -0.52
C VAL A 26 6.33 9.04 -1.55
N SER A 27 7.19 10.05 -1.70
CA SER A 27 8.31 10.00 -2.65
C SER A 27 9.31 8.91 -2.26
N GLU A 28 9.70 8.83 -0.98
CA GLU A 28 10.57 7.76 -0.48
C GLU A 28 9.99 6.36 -0.70
N LEU A 29 8.67 6.21 -0.54
CA LEU A 29 7.99 4.95 -0.77
C LEU A 29 8.02 4.57 -2.25
N LEU A 30 7.72 5.50 -3.16
CA LEU A 30 7.66 5.20 -4.59
C LEU A 30 9.05 4.98 -5.21
N ASP A 31 10.04 5.75 -4.77
CA ASP A 31 11.37 5.74 -5.38
C ASP A 31 12.28 4.64 -4.80
N ASN A 32 12.20 4.40 -3.49
CA ASN A 32 13.19 3.58 -2.78
C ASN A 32 12.61 2.32 -2.14
N SER A 33 11.46 2.41 -1.47
CA SER A 33 10.96 1.31 -0.65
C SER A 33 10.03 0.36 -1.40
N LEU A 34 9.21 0.88 -2.30
CA LEU A 34 8.13 0.19 -2.98
C LEU A 34 8.08 0.51 -4.50
N PRO A 35 9.17 0.30 -5.25
CA PRO A 35 9.23 0.67 -6.66
C PRO A 35 8.12 -0.01 -7.47
N GLY A 36 7.49 0.78 -8.35
CA GLY A 36 6.39 0.33 -9.20
C GLY A 36 5.01 0.29 -8.51
N SER A 37 4.93 0.68 -7.24
CA SER A 37 3.65 0.85 -6.54
C SER A 37 2.95 2.13 -6.96
N LEU A 38 1.63 2.19 -6.72
CA LEU A 38 0.79 3.35 -7.05
C LEU A 38 0.10 3.87 -5.79
N LEU A 39 0.10 5.19 -5.59
CA LEU A 39 -0.70 5.81 -4.54
C LEU A 39 -2.17 5.82 -4.99
N ALA A 40 -2.95 4.89 -4.46
CA ALA A 40 -4.35 4.67 -4.83
C ALA A 40 -5.31 5.59 -4.07
N GLU A 41 -4.98 5.96 -2.82
CA GLU A 41 -5.82 6.82 -1.99
C GLU A 41 -4.98 7.72 -1.10
N ARG A 42 -5.42 8.98 -0.95
CA ARG A 42 -4.87 9.94 -0.01
C ARG A 42 -6.00 10.77 0.59
N HIS A 43 -6.19 10.66 1.89
CA HIS A 43 -7.25 11.40 2.59
C HIS A 43 -6.88 11.67 4.05
N GLY A 44 -6.97 12.92 4.50
CA GLY A 44 -6.53 13.27 5.86
C GLY A 44 -5.14 12.70 6.05
N ARG A 45 -4.86 11.97 7.14
CA ARG A 45 -3.57 11.32 7.46
C ARG A 45 -3.36 9.93 6.82
N PHE A 46 -4.30 9.48 6.01
CA PHE A 46 -4.31 8.16 5.42
C PHE A 46 -3.67 8.15 4.03
N LEU A 47 -2.88 7.11 3.75
CA LEU A 47 -2.30 6.81 2.44
C LEU A 47 -2.54 5.32 2.12
N ARG A 48 -2.95 5.02 0.89
CA ARG A 48 -3.06 3.64 0.38
C ARG A 48 -2.19 3.46 -0.84
N PHE A 49 -1.37 2.41 -0.81
CA PHE A 49 -0.54 2.01 -1.93
C PHE A 49 -0.99 0.66 -2.49
N ASP A 50 -1.17 0.59 -3.79
CA ASP A 50 -1.29 -0.67 -4.53
C ASP A 50 0.10 -1.13 -4.94
N VAL A 51 0.51 -2.29 -4.45
CA VAL A 51 1.86 -2.84 -4.67
C VAL A 51 1.78 -4.03 -5.63
N PRO A 52 2.44 -3.96 -6.81
CA PRO A 52 2.52 -5.09 -7.71
C PRO A 52 3.40 -6.19 -7.12
N LYS A 53 3.11 -7.45 -7.43
CA LYS A 53 4.02 -8.54 -7.07
C LYS A 53 5.23 -8.53 -7.98
N LEU A 54 6.30 -7.95 -7.47
CA LEU A 54 7.62 -8.03 -8.04
C LEU A 54 8.46 -9.02 -7.22
N PRO A 55 9.36 -9.80 -7.85
CA PRO A 55 10.28 -10.68 -7.12
C PRO A 55 11.11 -9.94 -6.06
N SER A 56 11.38 -8.66 -6.29
CA SER A 56 12.10 -7.75 -5.38
C SER A 56 11.24 -7.18 -4.25
N LEU A 57 9.90 -7.23 -4.36
CA LEU A 57 8.94 -6.75 -3.35
C LEU A 57 8.18 -7.91 -2.69
N GLY A 58 8.92 -8.94 -2.27
CA GLY A 58 8.35 -9.97 -1.40
C GLY A 58 7.85 -9.38 -0.07
N LEU A 59 6.78 -9.94 0.50
CA LEU A 59 6.16 -9.45 1.75
C LEU A 59 7.17 -9.25 2.89
N GLY A 60 8.13 -10.17 3.06
CA GLY A 60 9.16 -10.04 4.10
C GLY A 60 10.18 -8.92 3.84
N HIS A 61 10.47 -8.58 2.57
CA HIS A 61 11.29 -7.41 2.25
C HIS A 61 10.51 -6.13 2.53
N THR A 62 9.27 -6.06 2.07
CA THR A 62 8.38 -4.91 2.27
C THR A 62 8.12 -4.64 3.75
N PHE A 63 7.81 -5.66 4.54
CA PHE A 63 7.63 -5.52 5.98
C PHE A 63 8.86 -4.91 6.67
N ARG A 64 10.07 -5.37 6.31
CA ARG A 64 11.32 -4.81 6.85
C ARG A 64 11.52 -3.34 6.47
N ARG A 65 11.21 -2.97 5.22
CA ARG A 65 11.29 -1.57 4.76
C ARG A 65 10.31 -0.67 5.52
N LEU A 66 9.06 -1.09 5.67
CA LEU A 66 8.06 -0.35 6.44
C LEU A 66 8.42 -0.23 7.92
N GLN A 67 8.99 -1.28 8.53
CA GLN A 67 9.50 -1.18 9.89
C GLN A 67 10.65 -0.18 10.03
N ALA A 68 11.59 -0.16 9.08
CA ALA A 68 12.69 0.80 9.08
C ALA A 68 12.18 2.24 8.94
N LEU A 69 11.20 2.48 8.05
CA LEU A 69 10.56 3.79 7.89
C LEU A 69 9.82 4.23 9.15
N LYS A 70 9.05 3.33 9.78
CA LYS A 70 8.33 3.60 11.03
C LYS A 70 9.27 3.88 12.21
N GLY A 71 10.45 3.27 12.22
CA GLY A 71 11.48 3.50 13.24
C GLY A 71 12.34 4.74 12.98
N SER A 72 12.27 5.32 11.78
CA SER A 72 13.04 6.50 11.41
C SER A 72 12.34 7.76 11.91
N CYS A 73 13.10 8.67 12.52
CA CYS A 73 12.60 10.00 12.92
C CYS A 73 12.36 10.91 11.70
N SER A 74 12.90 10.56 10.52
CA SER A 74 12.80 11.40 9.31
C SER A 74 11.44 11.33 8.60
N PHE A 75 10.59 10.35 8.93
CA PHE A 75 9.33 10.14 8.23
C PHE A 75 8.15 10.04 9.19
N PRO A 76 6.99 10.62 8.85
CA PRO A 76 5.85 10.69 9.75
C PRO A 76 4.99 9.40 9.79
N LEU A 77 5.57 8.21 9.65
CA LEU A 77 4.81 6.95 9.61
C LEU A 77 4.43 6.46 11.02
N GLU A 78 3.16 6.51 11.38
CA GLU A 78 2.64 6.09 12.70
C GLU A 78 2.24 4.61 12.72
N ASN A 79 1.44 4.19 11.75
CA ASN A 79 0.96 2.81 11.62
C ASN A 79 0.86 2.39 10.16
N TYR A 80 0.94 1.08 9.92
CA TYR A 80 0.65 0.50 8.60
C TYR A 80 -0.04 -0.86 8.72
N SER A 81 -0.75 -1.25 7.68
CA SER A 81 -1.35 -2.56 7.48
C SER A 81 -1.06 -3.05 6.07
N ILE A 82 -0.72 -4.33 5.92
CA ILE A 82 -0.52 -4.97 4.62
C ILE A 82 -1.68 -5.94 4.41
N SER A 83 -2.45 -5.76 3.34
CA SER A 83 -3.56 -6.64 2.99
C SER A 83 -3.29 -7.31 1.66
N GLN A 84 -3.17 -8.63 1.67
CA GLN A 84 -3.11 -9.44 0.46
C GLN A 84 -4.52 -9.95 0.15
N CYS A 85 -5.04 -9.68 -1.04
CA CYS A 85 -6.29 -10.31 -1.47
C CYS A 85 -6.02 -11.80 -1.72
N SER A 86 -6.43 -12.68 -0.79
CA SER A 86 -6.56 -14.12 -1.03
C SER A 86 -7.73 -14.40 -1.99
N LEU A 87 -7.81 -15.64 -2.49
CA LEU A 87 -8.84 -16.16 -3.41
C LEU A 87 -10.29 -15.76 -3.08
N GLU A 88 -10.60 -15.47 -1.82
CA GLU A 88 -11.93 -15.09 -1.33
C GLU A 88 -12.38 -13.69 -1.83
N GLN A 89 -11.47 -12.72 -1.95
CA GLN A 89 -11.78 -11.39 -2.51
C GLN A 89 -11.93 -11.42 -4.04
N VAL A 90 -11.22 -12.35 -4.72
CA VAL A 90 -11.41 -12.65 -6.15
C VAL A 90 -12.81 -13.18 -6.39
N PHE A 91 -13.26 -14.10 -5.52
CA PHE A 91 -14.59 -14.67 -5.59
C PHE A 91 -15.69 -13.61 -5.44
N ILE A 92 -15.53 -12.65 -4.51
CA ILE A 92 -16.47 -11.53 -4.33
C ILE A 92 -16.46 -10.56 -5.53
N LYS A 93 -15.29 -10.27 -6.12
CA LYS A 93 -15.20 -9.39 -7.31
C LYS A 93 -15.76 -10.05 -8.57
N LEU A 94 -15.57 -11.37 -8.74
CA LEU A 94 -16.14 -12.12 -9.86
C LEU A 94 -17.67 -12.26 -9.74
N THR A 95 -18.20 -12.48 -8.54
CA THR A 95 -19.66 -12.58 -8.33
C THR A 95 -20.38 -11.24 -8.53
N LYS A 96 -19.72 -10.10 -8.26
CA LYS A 96 -20.28 -8.76 -8.52
C LYS A 96 -20.35 -8.38 -10.01
N GLN A 97 -19.60 -9.04 -10.90
CA GLN A 97 -19.67 -8.79 -12.35
C GLN A 97 -20.77 -9.59 -13.07
N ASN A 98 -21.46 -10.49 -12.37
CA ASN A 98 -22.44 -11.40 -12.98
C ASN A 98 -23.90 -10.94 -12.83
N ASN A 99 -24.14 -9.65 -12.59
CA ASN A 99 -25.48 -9.04 -12.54
C ASN A 99 -25.84 -8.26 -13.81
N PHE A 100 -25.23 -8.57 -14.97
CA PHE A 100 -25.79 -8.15 -16.25
C PHE A 100 -27.04 -9.01 -16.49
N VAL A 101 -28.19 -8.39 -16.24
CA VAL A 101 -29.55 -8.92 -16.33
C VAL A 101 -29.85 -9.34 -17.78
N ASP A 102 -30.51 -10.49 -17.91
CA ASP A 102 -31.21 -10.96 -19.13
C ASP A 102 -32.20 -9.92 -19.68
#